data_AF-A0A317IB18-F1
#
_entry.id   AF-A0A317IB18-F1
#
_cell.length_a   1.000
_cell.length_b   1.000
_cell.length_c   1.000
_cell.angle_alpha   90.00
_cell.angle_beta   90.00
_cell.angle_gamma   90.00
#
_symmetry.space_group_name_H-M   'P 1'
#
loop_
_entity.id
_entity.type
_entity.pdbx_description
1 polymer ?
#
loop_
_entity_poly.entity_id
_entity_poly.type
_entity_poly.pdbx_seq_one_letter_code
_entity_poly.pdbx_strand_id
1 'polypeptide(L)'
;MKREFYFQSDVSNKFWTIELEGKTLVTTNGRIGSHSRETRKDYGSEEEAKREYEKLIKEKLGKGYIEGSIANAPSYVKPNWSEMSMTEDVFWRIIGLFNWKKEGDDDAVLKPAIAALSNMSEKDIECFQDILAEKLHAIDTEAHAREIGEDAYNGNDYFSVDQFLYSRCCVVANGQQFFQSVLAHPKRMPKDLEFEALLYLASAAYERKTGKEFDYIAPTCYETYSNEDGWVGALVE
;
A
#
# COMPACT_ATOMS: atom_id res chain seq x y z
N MET A 1 11.84 -14.10 30.09
CA MET A 1 12.75 -14.35 28.93
C MET A 1 12.50 -13.25 27.91
N LYS A 2 13.56 -12.53 27.53
CA LYS A 2 13.47 -11.42 26.56
C LYS A 2 13.69 -11.93 25.13
N ARG A 3 12.87 -11.45 24.19
CA ARG A 3 13.02 -11.67 22.75
C ARG A 3 13.11 -10.34 22.03
N GLU A 4 13.88 -10.32 20.94
CA GLU A 4 14.18 -9.14 20.14
C GLU A 4 13.74 -9.33 18.70
N PHE A 5 13.22 -8.27 18.12
CA PHE A 5 12.70 -8.25 16.77
C PHE A 5 13.05 -6.94 16.10
N TYR A 6 13.35 -6.99 14.80
CA TYR A 6 13.58 -5.81 13.97
C TYR A 6 12.70 -5.82 12.72
N PHE A 7 12.41 -4.64 12.18
CA PHE A 7 11.62 -4.45 10.97
C PHE A 7 12.26 -3.35 10.12
N GLN A 8 12.52 -3.66 8.86
CA GLN A 8 13.11 -2.73 7.90
C GLN A 8 12.25 -2.66 6.64
N SER A 9 11.98 -1.44 6.19
CA SER A 9 11.34 -1.12 4.92
C SER A 9 11.91 0.20 4.40
N ASP A 10 11.53 0.60 3.19
CA ASP A 10 11.98 1.84 2.56
C ASP A 10 11.86 3.10 3.44
N VAL A 11 10.95 3.11 4.40
CA VAL A 11 10.69 4.25 5.32
C VAL A 11 10.80 3.92 6.80
N SER A 12 11.10 2.66 7.15
CA SER A 12 11.11 2.22 8.55
C SER A 12 12.36 1.42 8.86
N ASN A 13 12.99 1.77 9.99
CA ASN A 13 14.00 0.95 10.64
C ASN A 13 13.65 0.87 12.12
N LYS A 14 12.92 -0.16 12.50
CA LYS A 14 12.26 -0.28 13.79
C LYS A 14 12.73 -1.52 14.53
N PHE A 15 12.61 -1.47 15.84
CA PHE A 15 12.74 -2.63 16.69
C PHE A 15 11.56 -2.75 17.65
N TRP A 16 11.34 -3.98 18.12
CA TRP A 16 10.42 -4.31 19.17
C TRP A 16 11.03 -5.42 20.03
N THR A 17 10.95 -5.29 21.35
CA THR A 17 11.32 -6.36 22.28
C THR A 17 10.14 -6.69 23.16
N ILE A 18 10.09 -7.93 23.62
CA ILE A 18 9.12 -8.38 24.60
C ILE A 18 9.80 -9.25 25.65
N GLU A 19 9.42 -9.06 26.90
CA GLU A 19 9.92 -9.82 28.03
C GLU A 19 8.77 -10.18 28.95
N LEU A 20 8.72 -11.45 29.34
CA LEU A 20 7.79 -11.98 30.34
C LEU A 20 8.50 -12.05 31.70
N GLU A 21 7.98 -11.27 32.66
CA GLU A 21 8.40 -11.15 34.07
C GLU A 21 7.27 -11.65 34.98
N GLY A 22 7.14 -12.97 35.17
CA GLY A 22 6.06 -13.56 35.94
C GLY A 22 4.68 -13.27 35.33
N LYS A 23 3.91 -12.38 35.97
CA LYS A 23 2.59 -11.93 35.49
C LYS A 23 2.64 -10.63 34.66
N THR A 24 3.82 -10.08 34.46
CA THR A 24 4.02 -8.79 33.81
C THR A 24 4.64 -8.99 32.44
N LEU A 25 4.10 -8.31 31.43
CA LEU A 25 4.76 -8.14 30.13
C LEU A 25 5.41 -6.77 30.04
N VAL A 26 6.68 -6.78 29.66
CA VAL A 26 7.46 -5.58 29.35
C VAL A 26 7.71 -5.57 27.85
N THR A 27 7.26 -4.53 27.17
CA THR A 27 7.55 -4.33 25.75
C THR A 27 8.35 -3.05 25.55
N THR A 28 9.34 -3.08 24.67
CA THR A 28 10.06 -1.87 24.24
C THR A 28 9.94 -1.75 22.74
N ASN A 29 9.66 -0.55 22.22
CA ASN A 29 9.64 -0.28 20.78
C ASN A 29 10.30 1.05 20.46
N GLY A 30 10.84 1.15 19.25
CA GLY A 30 11.45 2.39 18.78
C GLY A 30 11.98 2.27 17.37
N ARG A 31 12.55 3.37 16.87
CA ARG A 31 13.45 3.32 15.71
C ARG A 31 14.83 2.88 16.20
N ILE A 32 15.50 2.02 15.44
CA ILE A 32 16.88 1.60 15.77
C ILE A 32 17.77 2.85 15.75
N GLY A 33 18.55 3.07 16.81
CA GLY A 33 19.41 4.24 16.97
C GLY A 33 18.72 5.51 17.49
N SER A 34 17.47 5.43 17.96
CA SER A 34 16.70 6.57 18.50
C SER A 34 16.13 6.24 19.89
N HIS A 35 15.54 7.23 20.55
CA HIS A 35 14.76 7.05 21.77
C HIS A 35 13.67 5.97 21.59
N SER A 36 13.55 5.11 22.60
CA SER A 36 12.57 4.04 22.65
C SER A 36 11.47 4.33 23.67
N ARG A 37 10.37 3.59 23.55
CA ARG A 37 9.25 3.60 24.49
C ARG A 37 9.11 2.22 25.10
N GLU A 38 9.18 2.14 26.42
CA GLU A 38 8.83 0.96 27.21
C GLU A 38 7.34 1.01 27.60
N THR A 39 6.71 -0.15 27.73
CA THR A 39 5.36 -0.30 28.29
C THR A 39 5.31 -1.58 29.10
N ARG A 40 4.79 -1.47 30.33
CA ARG A 40 4.57 -2.57 31.27
C ARG A 40 3.09 -2.84 31.42
N LYS A 41 2.69 -4.10 31.43
CA LYS A 41 1.30 -4.52 31.61
C LYS A 41 1.22 -5.76 32.48
N ASP A 42 0.43 -5.69 33.54
CA ASP A 42 0.18 -6.79 34.45
C ASP A 42 -1.07 -7.59 34.04
N TYR A 43 -1.03 -8.89 34.31
CA TYR A 43 -2.10 -9.85 34.04
C TYR A 43 -2.52 -10.58 35.32
N GLY A 44 -3.70 -11.23 35.32
CA GLY A 44 -4.23 -11.90 36.50
C GLY A 44 -3.40 -13.13 36.91
N SER A 45 -2.81 -13.82 35.93
CA SER A 45 -1.96 -14.99 36.16
C SER A 45 -0.76 -15.06 35.21
N GLU A 46 0.21 -15.93 35.53
CA GLU A 46 1.38 -16.16 34.67
C GLU A 46 0.97 -16.84 33.37
N GLU A 47 -0.03 -17.72 33.41
CA GLU A 47 -0.57 -18.38 32.22
C GLU A 47 -1.25 -17.38 31.29
N GLU A 48 -1.94 -16.38 31.85
CA GLU A 48 -2.54 -15.30 31.06
C GLU A 48 -1.46 -14.43 30.39
N ALA A 49 -0.45 -14.01 31.14
CA ALA A 49 0.68 -13.25 30.61
C ALA A 49 1.42 -14.04 29.51
N LYS A 50 1.62 -15.35 29.69
CA LYS A 50 2.25 -16.23 28.70
C LYS A 50 1.40 -16.38 27.43
N ARG A 51 0.08 -16.51 27.54
CA ARG A 51 -0.81 -16.54 26.36
C ARG A 51 -0.70 -15.25 25.54
N GLU A 52 -0.72 -14.10 26.22
CA GLU A 52 -0.61 -12.80 25.52
C GLU A 52 0.79 -12.57 24.94
N TYR A 53 1.85 -13.04 25.63
CA TYR A 53 3.23 -13.02 25.13
C TYR A 53 3.36 -13.70 23.75
N GLU A 54 2.89 -14.95 23.64
CA GLU A 54 2.97 -15.72 22.39
C GLU A 54 2.09 -15.10 21.29
N LYS A 55 0.91 -14.58 21.65
CA LYS A 55 0.02 -13.88 20.73
C LYS A 55 0.69 -12.66 20.12
N LEU A 56 1.28 -11.77 20.94
CA LEU A 56 1.95 -10.56 20.46
C LEU A 56 3.12 -10.87 19.52
N ILE A 57 3.85 -11.95 19.80
CA ILE A 57 4.95 -12.41 18.93
C ILE A 57 4.40 -12.85 17.57
N LYS A 58 3.36 -13.68 17.55
CA LYS A 58 2.71 -14.09 16.31
C LYS A 58 2.20 -12.91 15.49
N GLU A 59 1.60 -11.91 16.14
CA GLU A 59 1.15 -10.67 15.48
C GLU A 59 2.31 -9.86 14.88
N LYS A 60 3.46 -9.78 15.56
CA LYS A 60 4.62 -9.04 15.07
C LYS A 60 5.28 -9.74 13.89
N LEU A 61 5.45 -11.06 13.97
CA LEU A 61 5.94 -11.88 12.86
C LEU A 61 5.02 -11.75 11.64
N GLY A 62 3.69 -11.77 11.84
CA GLY A 62 2.72 -11.54 10.76
C GLY A 62 2.78 -10.15 10.14
N LYS A 63 3.35 -9.15 10.84
CA LYS A 63 3.61 -7.79 10.33
C LYS A 63 5.00 -7.64 9.70
N GLY A 64 5.71 -8.75 9.46
CA GLY A 64 7.03 -8.76 8.82
C GLY A 64 8.19 -8.44 9.74
N TYR A 65 8.00 -8.42 11.06
CA TYR A 65 9.14 -8.34 11.98
C TYR A 65 9.94 -9.65 11.91
N ILE A 66 11.26 -9.52 11.90
CA ILE A 66 12.19 -10.65 11.94
C ILE A 66 12.70 -10.78 13.38
N GLU A 67 12.63 -11.99 13.92
CA GLU A 67 13.23 -12.28 15.22
C GLU A 67 14.75 -12.36 15.09
N GLY A 68 15.46 -11.62 15.95
CA GLY A 68 16.91 -11.58 15.93
C GLY A 68 17.47 -10.46 16.79
N SER A 69 18.75 -10.56 17.13
CA SER A 69 19.42 -9.53 17.90
C SER A 69 19.46 -8.21 17.14
N ILE A 70 19.04 -7.12 17.79
CA ILE A 70 19.05 -5.77 17.22
C ILE A 70 20.48 -5.35 16.86
N ALA A 71 21.48 -5.81 17.62
CA ALA A 71 22.89 -5.55 17.36
C ALA A 71 23.39 -6.20 16.05
N ASN A 72 22.72 -7.26 15.60
CA ASN A 72 23.04 -7.98 14.35
C ASN A 72 22.04 -7.68 13.23
N ALA A 73 21.12 -6.74 13.42
CA ALA A 73 20.21 -6.33 12.37
C ALA A 73 21.01 -5.77 11.18
N PRO A 74 20.64 -6.06 9.93
CA PRO A 74 21.30 -5.51 8.76
C PRO A 74 21.37 -3.98 8.84
N SER A 75 22.44 -3.40 8.27
CA SER A 75 22.53 -1.95 8.17
C SER A 75 21.36 -1.42 7.34
N TYR A 76 20.61 -0.49 7.92
CA TYR A 76 19.49 0.12 7.23
C TYR A 76 19.99 1.10 6.18
N VAL A 77 19.70 0.79 4.91
CA VAL A 77 19.96 1.68 3.79
C VAL A 77 18.63 2.25 3.33
N LYS A 78 18.46 3.56 3.49
CA LYS A 78 17.32 4.26 2.93
C LYS A 78 17.42 4.23 1.39
N PRO A 79 16.33 4.00 0.65
CA PRO A 79 16.36 4.03 -0.81
C PRO A 79 16.86 5.38 -1.33
N ASN A 80 17.72 5.31 -2.34
CA ASN A 80 18.13 6.46 -3.12
C ASN A 80 17.31 6.53 -4.41
N TRP A 81 16.11 7.13 -4.33
CA TRP A 81 15.15 7.15 -5.44
C TRP A 81 15.72 7.71 -6.75
N SER A 82 16.65 8.68 -6.69
CA SER A 82 17.26 9.26 -7.88
C SER A 82 18.20 8.32 -8.65
N GLU A 83 18.61 7.20 -8.05
CA GLU A 83 19.48 6.19 -8.68
C GLU A 83 18.71 4.92 -9.07
N MET A 84 17.40 4.87 -8.83
CA MET A 84 16.56 3.73 -9.18
C MET A 84 15.91 3.94 -10.55
N SER A 85 15.64 2.84 -11.25
CA SER A 85 14.79 2.86 -12.45
C SER A 85 13.40 2.35 -12.12
N MET A 86 12.38 2.92 -12.75
CA MET A 86 11.01 2.47 -12.57
C MET A 86 10.84 1.05 -13.13
N THR A 87 10.48 0.15 -12.23
CA THR A 87 10.09 -1.24 -12.50
C THR A 87 8.81 -1.52 -11.71
N GLU A 88 8.14 -2.64 -11.95
CA GLU A 88 6.94 -2.98 -11.17
C GLU A 88 7.23 -3.09 -9.66
N ASP A 89 8.40 -3.61 -9.25
CA ASP A 89 8.80 -3.62 -7.83
C ASP A 89 8.89 -2.19 -7.26
N VAL A 90 9.55 -1.28 -7.99
CA VAL A 90 9.69 0.11 -7.58
C VAL A 90 8.34 0.83 -7.54
N PHE A 91 7.45 0.57 -8.50
CA PHE A 91 6.07 1.06 -8.50
C PHE A 91 5.36 0.69 -7.19
N TRP A 92 5.36 -0.58 -6.82
CA TRP A 92 4.72 -1.03 -5.58
C TRP A 92 5.38 -0.50 -4.32
N ARG A 93 6.70 -0.28 -4.35
CA ARG A 93 7.43 0.38 -3.26
C ARG A 93 7.00 1.83 -3.08
N ILE A 94 6.78 2.57 -4.17
CA ILE A 94 6.24 3.94 -4.14
C ILE A 94 4.80 3.95 -3.57
N ILE A 95 3.92 3.04 -4.02
CA ILE A 95 2.57 2.88 -3.45
C ILE A 95 2.64 2.57 -1.95
N GLY A 96 3.59 1.73 -1.54
CA GLY A 96 3.83 1.40 -0.13
C GLY A 96 4.26 2.57 0.77
N LEU A 97 4.52 3.75 0.20
CA LEU A 97 4.84 4.97 0.95
C LEU A 97 3.60 5.72 1.45
N PHE A 98 2.38 5.32 1.04
CA PHE A 98 1.15 5.99 1.43
C PHE A 98 0.99 6.04 2.96
N ASN A 99 0.71 7.22 3.47
CA ASN A 99 0.64 7.47 4.91
C ASN A 99 -0.80 7.36 5.42
N TRP A 100 -1.32 6.13 5.50
CA TRP A 100 -2.68 5.83 5.97
C TRP A 100 -2.98 6.28 7.41
N LYS A 101 -2.00 6.79 8.18
CA LYS A 101 -2.29 7.51 9.43
C LYS A 101 -2.93 8.88 9.23
N LYS A 102 -3.04 9.31 7.97
CA LYS A 102 -3.64 10.57 7.52
C LYS A 102 -4.90 10.32 6.68
N GLU A 103 -5.52 9.16 6.84
CA GLU A 103 -6.83 8.86 6.26
C GLU A 103 -7.82 10.02 6.47
N GLY A 104 -8.53 10.39 5.40
CA GLY A 104 -9.37 11.59 5.32
C GLY A 104 -8.66 12.85 4.81
N ASP A 105 -7.36 12.78 4.50
CA ASP A 105 -6.56 13.84 3.89
C ASP A 105 -5.63 13.20 2.83
N ASP A 106 -6.14 13.06 1.60
CA ASP A 106 -5.46 12.33 0.53
C ASP A 106 -4.12 12.95 0.14
N ASP A 107 -4.04 14.29 0.16
CA ASP A 107 -2.78 15.01 -0.04
C ASP A 107 -1.73 14.57 0.99
N ALA A 108 -2.11 14.49 2.26
CA ALA A 108 -1.21 14.04 3.32
C ALA A 108 -0.90 12.53 3.26
N VAL A 109 -1.81 11.70 2.74
CA VAL A 109 -1.59 10.27 2.48
C VAL A 109 -0.55 10.10 1.36
N LEU A 110 -0.68 10.82 0.24
CA LEU A 110 0.15 10.67 -0.96
C LEU A 110 1.50 11.39 -0.87
N LYS A 111 1.60 12.43 -0.02
CA LYS A 111 2.81 13.28 0.10
C LYS A 111 4.15 12.53 0.16
N PRO A 112 4.32 11.41 0.89
CA PRO A 112 5.58 10.68 0.90
C PRO A 112 5.90 10.01 -0.44
N ALA A 113 4.89 9.47 -1.13
CA ALA A 113 5.05 8.86 -2.45
C ALA A 113 5.41 9.90 -3.51
N ILE A 114 4.70 11.04 -3.52
CA ILE A 114 5.01 12.19 -4.40
C ILE A 114 6.44 12.68 -4.15
N ALA A 115 6.86 12.79 -2.89
CA ALA A 115 8.22 13.20 -2.55
C ALA A 115 9.27 12.19 -3.05
N ALA A 116 9.01 10.89 -2.96
CA ALA A 116 9.92 9.87 -3.49
C ALA A 116 9.98 9.90 -5.02
N LEU A 117 8.82 9.87 -5.68
CA LEU A 117 8.72 9.83 -7.14
C LEU A 117 9.31 11.09 -7.79
N SER A 118 9.12 12.28 -7.21
CA SER A 118 9.72 13.53 -7.72
C SER A 118 11.25 13.57 -7.68
N ASN A 119 11.90 12.69 -6.88
CA ASN A 119 13.36 12.54 -6.89
C ASN A 119 13.86 11.62 -8.01
N MET A 120 12.99 10.83 -8.66
CA MET A 120 13.35 9.98 -9.80
C MET A 120 13.51 10.82 -11.09
N SER A 121 13.91 10.20 -12.20
CA SER A 121 14.00 10.90 -13.49
C SER A 121 12.60 11.19 -14.05
N GLU A 122 12.47 12.18 -14.95
CA GLU A 122 11.17 12.48 -15.61
C GLU A 122 10.61 11.23 -16.32
N LYS A 123 11.49 10.48 -16.99
CA LYS A 123 11.14 9.21 -17.64
C LYS A 123 10.61 8.16 -16.65
N ASP A 124 11.14 8.12 -15.43
CA ASP A 124 10.64 7.18 -14.41
C ASP A 124 9.25 7.59 -13.89
N ILE A 125 8.93 8.90 -13.90
CA ILE A 125 7.58 9.39 -13.59
C ILE A 125 6.59 8.98 -14.69
N GLU A 126 6.98 9.11 -15.96
CA GLU A 126 6.21 8.59 -17.11
C GLU A 126 6.00 7.07 -16.99
N CYS A 127 7.06 6.30 -16.73
CA CYS A 127 6.93 4.85 -16.53
C CYS A 127 6.07 4.48 -15.30
N PHE A 128 6.02 5.32 -14.26
CA PHE A 128 5.08 5.11 -13.15
C PHE A 128 3.64 5.24 -13.63
N GLN A 129 3.36 6.26 -14.46
CA GLN A 129 2.05 6.49 -15.06
C GLN A 129 1.65 5.32 -15.97
N ASP A 130 2.59 4.78 -16.76
CA ASP A 130 2.37 3.60 -17.60
C ASP A 130 1.95 2.39 -16.77
N ILE A 131 2.70 2.06 -15.72
CA ILE A 131 2.41 0.91 -14.86
C ILE A 131 1.07 1.10 -14.14
N LEU A 132 0.77 2.31 -13.66
CA LEU A 132 -0.53 2.63 -13.05
C LEU A 132 -1.67 2.36 -14.04
N ALA A 133 -1.55 2.88 -15.26
CA ALA A 133 -2.54 2.71 -16.31
C ALA A 133 -2.77 1.23 -16.63
N GLU A 134 -1.70 0.44 -16.79
CA GLU A 134 -1.77 -1.00 -16.99
C GLU A 134 -2.49 -1.73 -15.83
N LYS A 135 -2.22 -1.35 -14.58
CA LYS A 135 -2.88 -1.99 -13.43
C LYS A 135 -4.37 -1.66 -13.39
N LEU A 136 -4.75 -0.42 -13.64
CA LEU A 136 -6.16 -0.01 -13.68
C LEU A 136 -6.91 -0.68 -14.85
N HIS A 137 -6.29 -0.75 -16.02
CA HIS A 137 -6.85 -1.43 -17.20
C HIS A 137 -7.04 -2.94 -16.97
N ALA A 138 -6.10 -3.61 -16.30
CA ALA A 138 -6.18 -5.05 -16.05
C ALA A 138 -7.40 -5.48 -15.23
N ILE A 139 -7.96 -4.59 -14.41
CA ILE A 139 -9.19 -4.84 -13.63
C ILE A 139 -10.39 -4.01 -14.14
N ASP A 140 -10.29 -3.40 -15.33
CA ASP A 140 -11.41 -2.85 -16.08
C ASP A 140 -12.21 -3.99 -16.73
N THR A 141 -13.00 -4.71 -15.95
CA THR A 141 -13.83 -5.79 -16.50
C THR A 141 -15.22 -5.78 -15.90
N GLU A 142 -16.18 -6.30 -16.66
CA GLU A 142 -17.57 -6.43 -16.21
C GLU A 142 -17.67 -7.19 -14.89
N ALA A 143 -16.85 -8.24 -14.72
CA ALA A 143 -16.84 -9.06 -13.52
C ALA A 143 -16.40 -8.28 -12.26
N HIS A 144 -15.48 -7.32 -12.40
CA HIS A 144 -15.08 -6.43 -11.30
C HIS A 144 -16.10 -5.31 -11.09
N ALA A 145 -16.65 -4.76 -12.17
CA ALA A 145 -17.65 -3.71 -12.13
C ALA A 145 -18.95 -4.14 -11.42
N ARG A 146 -19.33 -5.42 -11.52
CA ARG A 146 -20.44 -6.03 -10.77
C ARG A 146 -20.21 -6.11 -9.27
N GLU A 147 -19.00 -5.83 -8.82
CA GLU A 147 -18.54 -6.11 -7.47
C GLU A 147 -18.09 -4.83 -6.73
N ILE A 148 -18.56 -3.64 -7.10
CA ILE A 148 -18.17 -2.38 -6.40
C ILE A 148 -19.13 -1.90 -5.32
N GLY A 149 -20.27 -2.58 -5.10
CA GLY A 149 -21.22 -2.21 -4.04
C GLY A 149 -22.50 -1.60 -4.59
N GLU A 150 -22.92 -0.47 -4.05
CA GLU A 150 -24.18 0.22 -4.40
C GLU A 150 -24.23 0.58 -5.89
N ASP A 151 -23.12 1.07 -6.44
CA ASP A 151 -22.99 1.49 -7.84
C ASP A 151 -22.57 0.35 -8.79
N ALA A 152 -22.76 -0.91 -8.38
CA ALA A 152 -22.35 -2.06 -9.18
C ALA A 152 -23.03 -2.12 -10.56
N TYR A 153 -22.25 -2.48 -11.58
CA TYR A 153 -22.77 -2.69 -12.92
C TYR A 153 -23.84 -3.78 -12.92
N ASN A 154 -25.03 -3.48 -13.45
CA ASN A 154 -26.13 -4.44 -13.50
C ASN A 154 -26.63 -4.75 -14.92
N GLY A 155 -26.07 -4.10 -15.94
CA GLY A 155 -26.36 -4.33 -17.36
C GLY A 155 -27.51 -3.53 -17.95
N ASN A 156 -28.39 -2.94 -17.13
CA ASN A 156 -29.62 -2.30 -17.61
C ASN A 156 -29.84 -0.88 -17.08
N ASP A 157 -29.09 -0.46 -16.06
CA ASP A 157 -29.17 0.87 -15.46
C ASP A 157 -27.91 1.71 -15.73
N TYR A 158 -28.00 2.99 -15.38
CA TYR A 158 -26.86 3.90 -15.37
C TYR A 158 -25.71 3.31 -14.55
N PHE A 159 -24.51 3.30 -15.13
CA PHE A 159 -23.28 2.89 -14.47
C PHE A 159 -22.28 4.04 -14.46
N SER A 160 -21.82 4.41 -13.28
CA SER A 160 -20.86 5.49 -13.12
C SER A 160 -19.45 5.00 -13.45
N VAL A 161 -18.98 5.37 -14.65
CA VAL A 161 -17.63 5.03 -15.14
C VAL A 161 -16.53 5.57 -14.23
N ASP A 162 -16.75 6.74 -13.62
CA ASP A 162 -15.81 7.39 -12.72
C ASP A 162 -15.70 6.63 -11.39
N GLN A 163 -16.84 6.27 -10.78
CA GLN A 163 -16.84 5.52 -9.53
C GLN A 163 -16.12 4.19 -9.67
N PHE A 164 -16.34 3.48 -10.78
CA PHE A 164 -15.61 2.24 -11.03
C PHE A 164 -14.10 2.46 -11.20
N LEU A 165 -13.68 3.51 -11.92
CA LEU A 165 -12.27 3.87 -12.03
C LEU A 165 -11.66 4.17 -10.65
N TYR A 166 -12.38 4.90 -9.79
CA TYR A 166 -11.88 5.25 -8.46
C TYR A 166 -11.84 4.05 -7.52
N SER A 167 -12.79 3.10 -7.62
CA SER A 167 -12.69 1.81 -6.92
C SER A 167 -11.47 1.01 -7.37
N ARG A 168 -11.14 1.00 -8.68
CA ARG A 168 -9.91 0.37 -9.19
C ARG A 168 -8.65 1.06 -8.63
N CYS A 169 -8.68 2.38 -8.46
CA CYS A 169 -7.60 3.11 -7.79
C CYS A 169 -7.43 2.67 -6.33
N CYS A 170 -8.54 2.47 -5.59
CA CYS A 170 -8.52 1.94 -4.23
C CYS A 170 -7.85 0.54 -4.16
N VAL A 171 -8.10 -0.33 -5.15
CA VAL A 171 -7.43 -1.64 -5.23
C VAL A 171 -5.91 -1.48 -5.34
N VAL A 172 -5.44 -0.63 -6.26
CA VAL A 172 -3.99 -0.38 -6.44
C VAL A 172 -3.38 0.25 -5.18
N ALA A 173 -4.07 1.20 -4.54
CA ALA A 173 -3.61 1.87 -3.33
C ALA A 173 -3.43 0.91 -2.12
N ASN A 174 -4.17 -0.20 -2.09
CA ASN A 174 -4.02 -1.27 -1.10
C ASN A 174 -2.84 -2.21 -1.37
N GLY A 175 -2.09 -1.97 -2.44
CA GLY A 175 -0.79 -2.57 -2.72
C GLY A 175 -0.85 -3.91 -3.47
N GLN A 176 0.34 -4.39 -3.83
CA GLN A 176 0.53 -5.50 -4.77
C GLN A 176 -0.26 -6.76 -4.40
N GLN A 177 -0.19 -7.21 -3.14
CA GLN A 177 -0.83 -8.46 -2.72
C GLN A 177 -2.36 -8.38 -2.81
N PHE A 178 -2.92 -7.22 -2.46
CA PHE A 178 -4.36 -7.00 -2.58
C PHE A 178 -4.79 -6.91 -4.03
N PHE A 179 -4.04 -6.15 -4.85
CA PHE A 179 -4.27 -6.07 -6.30
C PHE A 179 -4.30 -7.44 -6.96
N GLN A 180 -3.28 -8.28 -6.75
CA GLN A 180 -3.22 -9.63 -7.32
C GLN A 180 -4.38 -10.51 -6.85
N SER A 181 -4.78 -10.35 -5.59
CA SER A 181 -5.94 -11.04 -5.01
C SER A 181 -7.26 -10.64 -5.67
N VAL A 182 -7.46 -9.35 -5.98
CA VAL A 182 -8.65 -8.84 -6.67
C VAL A 182 -8.64 -9.28 -8.12
N LEU A 183 -7.51 -9.13 -8.82
CA LEU A 183 -7.34 -9.54 -10.22
C LEU A 183 -7.75 -11.00 -10.44
N ALA A 184 -7.39 -11.90 -9.50
CA ALA A 184 -7.79 -13.31 -9.57
C ALA A 184 -9.24 -13.57 -9.12
N HIS A 185 -9.82 -12.68 -8.31
CA HIS A 185 -11.10 -12.89 -7.64
C HIS A 185 -11.92 -11.58 -7.57
N PRO A 186 -12.73 -11.26 -8.60
CA PRO A 186 -13.47 -10.00 -8.67
C PRO A 186 -14.35 -9.70 -7.45
N LYS A 187 -14.87 -10.73 -6.78
CA LYS A 187 -15.63 -10.61 -5.51
C LYS A 187 -14.88 -9.92 -4.36
N ARG A 188 -13.56 -9.80 -4.47
CA ARG A 188 -12.71 -9.10 -3.50
C ARG A 188 -12.58 -7.61 -3.78
N MET A 189 -13.21 -7.10 -4.84
CA MET A 189 -13.33 -5.66 -5.07
C MET A 189 -13.83 -4.98 -3.80
N PRO A 190 -13.21 -3.85 -3.41
CA PRO A 190 -13.70 -3.06 -2.29
C PRO A 190 -15.10 -2.54 -2.62
N LYS A 191 -16.00 -2.60 -1.64
CA LYS A 191 -17.38 -2.14 -1.78
C LYS A 191 -17.48 -0.71 -1.26
N ASP A 192 -18.02 0.19 -2.06
CA ASP A 192 -18.33 1.56 -1.66
C ASP A 192 -17.10 2.35 -1.14
N LEU A 193 -15.92 2.02 -1.70
CA LEU A 193 -14.65 2.68 -1.41
C LEU A 193 -13.98 3.10 -2.70
N GLU A 194 -13.33 4.25 -2.64
CA GLU A 194 -12.67 4.90 -3.76
C GLU A 194 -11.32 5.47 -3.32
N PHE A 195 -10.45 5.79 -4.29
CA PHE A 195 -9.24 6.56 -4.03
C PHE A 195 -8.79 7.30 -5.30
N GLU A 196 -9.64 8.20 -5.81
CA GLU A 196 -9.40 9.00 -7.03
C GLU A 196 -8.02 9.68 -7.02
N ALA A 197 -7.59 10.18 -5.85
CA ALA A 197 -6.35 10.93 -5.69
C ALA A 197 -5.10 10.24 -6.27
N LEU A 198 -5.11 8.90 -6.39
CA LEU A 198 -4.04 8.14 -7.04
C LEU A 198 -3.77 8.57 -8.48
N LEU A 199 -4.80 8.96 -9.24
CA LEU A 199 -4.68 9.36 -10.65
C LEU A 199 -3.77 10.58 -10.83
N TYR A 200 -3.65 11.43 -9.81
CA TYR A 200 -2.87 12.66 -9.86
C TYR A 200 -1.44 12.49 -9.28
N LEU A 201 -1.05 11.29 -8.86
CA LEU A 201 0.24 11.08 -8.19
C LEU A 201 1.42 11.41 -9.11
N ALA A 202 1.41 10.92 -10.36
CA ALA A 202 2.48 11.14 -11.31
C ALA A 202 2.60 12.62 -11.71
N SER A 203 1.46 13.26 -11.99
CA SER A 203 1.42 14.69 -12.34
C SER A 203 1.90 15.57 -11.18
N ALA A 204 1.46 15.31 -9.95
CA ALA A 204 1.93 16.03 -8.77
C ALA A 204 3.44 15.83 -8.51
N ALA A 205 3.97 14.64 -8.77
CA ALA A 205 5.40 14.38 -8.67
C ALA A 205 6.21 15.10 -9.75
N TYR A 206 5.71 15.13 -10.98
CA TYR A 206 6.32 15.84 -12.10
C TYR A 206 6.33 17.35 -11.87
N GLU A 207 5.19 17.95 -11.50
CA GLU A 207 5.09 19.37 -11.20
C GLU A 207 6.00 19.76 -10.05
N ARG A 208 6.05 18.96 -8.97
CA ARG A 208 6.99 19.18 -7.87
C ARG A 208 8.45 19.18 -8.31
N LYS A 209 8.80 18.34 -9.28
CA LYS A 209 10.17 18.20 -9.80
C LYS A 209 10.54 19.35 -10.73
N THR A 210 9.66 19.72 -11.65
CA THR A 210 9.98 20.56 -12.82
C THR A 210 9.36 21.96 -12.75
N GLY A 211 8.33 22.13 -11.93
CA GLY A 211 7.48 23.33 -11.90
C GLY A 211 6.56 23.46 -13.13
N LYS A 212 6.35 22.39 -13.90
CA LYS A 212 5.55 22.38 -15.13
C LYS A 212 4.40 21.38 -15.04
N GLU A 213 3.38 21.59 -15.87
CA GLU A 213 2.29 20.63 -16.06
C GLU A 213 2.81 19.33 -16.68
N PHE A 214 2.18 18.21 -16.31
CA PHE A 214 2.52 16.87 -16.80
C PHE A 214 1.65 16.52 -18.01
N ASP A 215 2.12 16.87 -19.20
CA ASP A 215 1.46 16.58 -20.48
C ASP A 215 1.95 15.25 -21.06
N TYR A 216 1.73 14.17 -20.32
CA TYR A 216 2.08 12.80 -20.72
C TYR A 216 0.83 11.92 -20.73
N ILE A 217 0.65 11.18 -21.82
CA ILE A 217 -0.44 10.22 -21.99
C ILE A 217 0.16 8.82 -22.06
N ALA A 218 -0.24 7.96 -21.13
CA ALA A 218 0.19 6.56 -21.12
C ALA A 218 -0.29 5.83 -22.39
N PRO A 219 0.49 4.88 -22.92
CA PRO A 219 0.06 4.06 -24.06
C PRO A 219 -1.20 3.24 -23.78
N THR A 220 -1.39 2.81 -22.53
CA THR A 220 -2.57 2.07 -22.08
C THR A 220 -3.63 3.04 -21.58
N CYS A 221 -4.82 2.99 -22.16
CA CYS A 221 -5.98 3.72 -21.63
C CYS A 221 -6.50 2.99 -20.40
N TYR A 222 -6.71 3.70 -19.29
CA TYR A 222 -7.29 3.12 -18.06
C TYR A 222 -8.78 3.46 -17.87
N GLU A 223 -9.36 4.26 -18.76
CA GLU A 223 -10.76 4.64 -18.71
C GLU A 223 -11.66 3.40 -18.72
N THR A 224 -12.80 3.48 -18.05
CA THR A 224 -13.74 2.36 -17.99
C THR A 224 -14.22 1.99 -19.41
N TYR A 225 -14.32 0.69 -19.68
CA TYR A 225 -14.57 0.08 -21.00
C TYR A 225 -13.39 0.06 -21.98
N SER A 226 -12.22 0.56 -21.60
CA SER A 226 -11.04 0.53 -22.47
C SER A 226 -10.45 -0.88 -22.64
N ASN A 227 -10.63 -1.77 -21.66
CA ASN A 227 -10.26 -3.18 -21.78
C ASN A 227 -11.38 -3.95 -22.48
N GLU A 228 -11.45 -3.85 -23.81
CA GLU A 228 -12.52 -4.45 -24.61
C GLU A 228 -12.73 -5.94 -24.31
N ASP A 229 -11.65 -6.70 -24.11
CA ASP A 229 -11.67 -8.12 -23.74
C ASP A 229 -12.36 -8.38 -22.38
N GLY A 230 -12.26 -7.42 -21.45
CA GLY A 230 -12.90 -7.44 -20.14
C GLY A 230 -14.42 -7.21 -20.16
N TRP A 231 -14.97 -6.80 -21.30
CA TRP A 231 -16.37 -6.36 -21.43
C TRP A 231 -17.16 -7.09 -22.54
N VAL A 232 -16.58 -8.12 -23.18
CA VAL A 232 -17.20 -8.86 -24.30
C VAL A 232 -18.60 -9.44 -23.99
N GLY A 233 -18.93 -9.70 -22.73
CA GLY A 233 -20.26 -10.16 -22.30
C GLY A 233 -21.32 -9.05 -22.20
N ALA A 234 -20.91 -7.80 -22.08
CA ALA A 234 -21.78 -6.64 -21.82
C ALA A 234 -22.18 -5.87 -23.09
N LEU A 235 -21.51 -6.11 -24.23
CA LEU A 235 -21.69 -5.35 -25.49
C LEU A 235 -22.56 -6.06 -26.54
N VAL A 236 -23.19 -7.20 -26.19
CA VAL A 236 -23.90 -8.07 -27.15
C VAL A 236 -25.40 -8.22 -26.83
N GLU A 237 -25.99 -7.39 -25.96
CA GLU A 237 -27.45 -7.33 -25.76
C GLU A 237 -28.07 -6.02 -26.25
#